data_AF-A0A919B9P6-F1
#
_entry.id   AF-A0A919B9P6-F1
#
_cell.length_a   1.000
_cell.length_b   1.000
_cell.length_c   1.000
_cell.angle_alpha   90.00
_cell.angle_beta   90.00
_cell.angle_gamma   90.00
#
_symmetry.space_group_name_H-M   'P 1'
#
loop_
_entity.id
_entity.type
_entity.pdbx_description
1 polymer ?
#
loop_
_entity_poly.entity_id
_entity_poly.type
_entity_poly.pdbx_seq_one_letter_code
_entity_poly.pdbx_strand_id
1 'polypeptide(L)'
;MKRKALAVGAAAVVVAAAAAGTALAVLPDDAAGGDRSGAETVFFAGSMSGDQEVPTPGGPAVGDKDGRALVFLRVRGDEVAYAFTFRGIATPTAGHVHQGGRGKNGDVKIPFFMSSASSAPSAPSTSKLPDGRTSVTGTVKVPDRELLASLTSAPGGFYANLHTGEFPGGAVRGQLHRLAAPVDMDTVARRGFQASVVRGSQVYACVKQPDGSAAFTQENVSAALGGNIAHSFVRPGGAPQWKAPDGSAVTGEVTDKAPNGAGNIPELDLKATRSGADKGLLADTREVLRLNTRGGVAPAGTCTPGQRAAVPYTADYVFVP
;
A
#
# COMPACT_ATOMS: atom_id res chain seq x y z
N MET A 1 42.70 -6.70 56.06
CA MET A 1 41.97 -7.99 56.11
C MET A 1 40.47 -7.70 56.05
N LYS A 2 39.73 -8.46 55.22
CA LYS A 2 38.30 -8.89 55.30
C LYS A 2 37.28 -7.93 55.97
N ARG A 3 36.03 -7.74 55.54
CA ARG A 3 35.16 -8.02 54.38
C ARG A 3 33.74 -7.69 54.90
N LYS A 4 32.80 -7.33 54.00
CA LYS A 4 31.31 -7.49 54.12
C LYS A 4 30.57 -6.53 55.09
N ALA A 5 29.28 -6.19 54.92
CA ALA A 5 28.31 -6.26 53.83
C ALA A 5 26.98 -5.59 54.30
N LEU A 6 26.23 -5.08 53.32
CA LEU A 6 24.76 -5.04 53.11
C LEU A 6 23.73 -4.70 54.23
N ALA A 7 22.80 -3.82 53.79
CA ALA A 7 21.32 -3.91 53.86
C ALA A 7 20.64 -3.72 55.24
N VAL A 8 19.42 -3.21 55.41
CA VAL A 8 18.31 -2.63 54.62
C VAL A 8 17.37 -2.02 55.69
N GLY A 9 16.55 -1.02 55.36
CA GLY A 9 15.43 -0.64 56.23
C GLY A 9 14.58 0.49 55.68
N ALA A 10 13.37 0.15 55.22
CA ALA A 10 12.37 1.05 54.66
C ALA A 10 11.67 1.91 55.72
N ALA A 11 11.16 3.08 55.33
CA ALA A 11 10.09 3.75 56.06
C ALA A 11 9.16 4.48 55.07
N ALA A 12 7.88 4.14 55.14
CA ALA A 12 6.78 4.80 54.45
C ALA A 12 6.52 6.19 55.04
N VAL A 13 6.14 7.15 54.20
CA VAL A 13 5.57 8.42 54.64
C VAL A 13 4.35 8.74 53.78
N VAL A 14 3.20 8.81 54.45
CA VAL A 14 1.95 9.39 53.96
C VAL A 14 1.99 10.88 54.30
N VAL A 15 1.69 11.79 53.36
CA VAL A 15 1.28 13.16 53.70
C VAL A 15 0.12 13.64 52.84
N ALA A 16 -0.86 14.11 53.61
CA ALA A 16 -2.08 14.89 53.38
C ALA A 16 -2.22 15.79 52.15
N ALA A 17 -3.50 15.92 51.77
CA ALA A 17 -4.07 16.89 50.86
C ALA A 17 -4.00 18.34 51.39
N ALA A 18 -3.82 19.29 50.47
CA ALA A 18 -4.13 20.71 50.68
C ALA A 18 -4.97 21.22 49.50
N ALA A 19 -6.14 21.75 49.82
CA ALA A 19 -7.02 22.45 48.89
C ALA A 19 -6.54 23.90 48.74
N ALA A 20 -6.45 24.38 47.50
CA ALA A 20 -6.38 25.79 47.17
C ALA A 20 -7.28 26.05 45.97
N GLY A 21 -8.32 26.86 46.17
CA GLY A 21 -9.23 27.29 45.12
C GLY A 21 -8.58 28.32 44.21
N THR A 22 -8.90 28.25 42.92
CA THR A 22 -8.64 29.29 41.93
C THR A 22 -9.87 29.49 41.04
N ALA A 23 -10.13 30.75 40.71
CA ALA A 23 -11.35 31.29 40.15
C ALA A 23 -11.75 30.71 38.77
N LEU A 24 -13.06 30.55 38.55
CA LEU A 24 -13.63 30.40 37.21
C LEU A 24 -13.50 31.75 36.48
N ALA A 25 -12.63 31.80 35.46
CA ALA A 25 -12.74 32.78 34.39
C ALA A 25 -13.74 32.25 33.36
N VAL A 26 -14.93 32.85 33.31
CA VAL A 26 -15.87 32.68 32.21
C VAL A 26 -15.35 33.53 31.05
N LEU A 27 -14.86 32.88 29.99
CA LEU A 27 -14.61 33.54 28.72
C LEU A 27 -15.90 33.53 27.89
N PRO A 28 -16.23 34.60 27.17
CA PRO A 28 -17.40 34.64 26.31
C PRO A 28 -17.28 33.63 25.17
N ASP A 29 -18.39 32.93 24.96
CA ASP A 29 -18.65 31.98 23.90
C ASP A 29 -18.80 32.74 22.58
N ASP A 30 -17.69 33.03 21.90
CA ASP A 30 -17.72 33.46 20.50
C ASP A 30 -17.87 32.22 19.61
N ALA A 31 -19.11 31.76 19.55
CA ALA A 31 -19.60 30.77 18.62
C ALA A 31 -19.51 31.29 17.18
N ALA A 32 -18.34 31.17 16.56
CA ALA A 32 -18.20 31.14 15.12
C ALA A 32 -18.43 29.69 14.64
N GLY A 33 -19.57 29.46 13.98
CA GLY A 33 -20.01 28.16 13.48
C GLY A 33 -19.00 27.50 12.54
N GLY A 34 -18.22 26.58 13.09
CA GLY A 34 -17.54 25.54 12.32
C GLY A 34 -18.48 24.36 12.17
N ASP A 35 -18.84 24.02 10.94
CA ASP A 35 -19.44 22.73 10.58
C ASP A 35 -18.56 21.59 11.13
N ARG A 36 -19.01 20.96 12.22
CA ARG A 36 -18.34 19.82 12.87
C ARG A 36 -18.73 18.48 12.23
N SER A 37 -18.80 18.41 10.91
CA SER A 37 -18.88 17.14 10.17
C SER A 37 -17.52 16.77 9.54
N GLY A 38 -16.43 16.92 10.29
CA GLY A 38 -15.07 16.57 9.87
C GLY A 38 -14.83 15.06 9.82
N ALA A 39 -15.55 14.33 8.97
CA ALA A 39 -15.29 12.91 8.75
C ALA A 39 -13.84 12.70 8.27
N GLU A 40 -13.10 11.82 8.94
CA GLU A 40 -11.75 11.42 8.53
C GLU A 40 -11.78 11.03 7.05
N THR A 41 -10.83 11.56 6.28
CA THR A 41 -10.66 11.22 4.87
C THR A 41 -9.47 10.28 4.76
N VAL A 42 -9.71 9.07 4.27
CA VAL A 42 -8.69 8.02 4.14
C VAL A 42 -8.54 7.64 2.68
N PHE A 43 -7.31 7.42 2.26
CA PHE A 43 -6.97 7.08 0.88
C PHE A 43 -6.36 5.69 0.81
N PHE A 44 -6.62 5.00 -0.29
CA PHE A 44 -6.09 3.67 -0.54
C PHE A 44 -5.58 3.58 -1.97
N ALA A 45 -4.63 2.68 -2.19
CA ALA A 45 -4.23 2.25 -3.52
C ALA A 45 -4.16 0.72 -3.62
N GLY A 46 -4.28 0.19 -4.82
CA GLY A 46 -4.08 -1.23 -5.10
C GLY A 46 -3.44 -1.44 -6.46
N SER A 47 -2.34 -2.18 -6.50
CA SER A 47 -1.70 -2.61 -7.74
C SER A 47 -2.28 -3.96 -8.17
N MET A 48 -2.90 -3.98 -9.34
CA MET A 48 -3.73 -5.08 -9.80
C MET A 48 -3.14 -5.77 -11.03
N SER A 49 -3.25 -7.10 -11.06
CA SER A 49 -2.75 -7.93 -12.16
C SER A 49 -3.51 -9.25 -12.22
N GLY A 50 -3.53 -9.91 -13.38
CA GLY A 50 -4.30 -11.15 -13.53
C GLY A 50 -3.70 -12.34 -12.79
N ASP A 51 -2.39 -12.33 -12.52
CA ASP A 51 -1.73 -13.37 -11.72
C ASP A 51 -2.07 -13.32 -10.23
N GLN A 52 -2.80 -12.29 -9.79
CA GLN A 52 -3.35 -12.20 -8.44
C GLN A 52 -4.77 -12.78 -8.33
N GLU A 53 -5.42 -13.11 -9.45
CA GLU A 53 -6.73 -13.75 -9.44
C GLU A 53 -6.66 -15.14 -8.80
N VAL A 54 -7.76 -15.56 -8.18
CA VAL A 54 -7.87 -16.87 -7.54
C VAL A 54 -8.95 -17.67 -8.25
N PRO A 55 -8.58 -18.63 -9.12
CA PRO A 55 -9.55 -19.45 -9.85
C PRO A 55 -10.41 -20.29 -8.90
N THR A 56 -11.70 -20.40 -9.23
CA THR A 56 -12.61 -21.35 -8.59
C THR A 56 -12.81 -22.55 -9.53
N PRO A 57 -12.70 -23.81 -9.06
CA PRO A 57 -12.95 -24.98 -9.89
C PRO A 57 -14.34 -24.94 -10.55
N GLY A 58 -14.40 -25.10 -11.88
CA GLY A 58 -15.65 -24.99 -12.65
C GLY A 58 -16.22 -23.57 -12.75
N GLY A 59 -15.50 -22.57 -12.24
CA GLY A 59 -15.90 -21.16 -12.31
C GLY A 59 -15.58 -20.50 -13.65
N PRO A 60 -16.02 -19.25 -13.84
CA PRO A 60 -15.68 -18.45 -15.02
C PRO A 60 -14.17 -18.23 -15.16
N ALA A 61 -13.74 -17.87 -16.38
CA ALA A 61 -12.34 -17.52 -16.64
C ALA A 61 -11.90 -16.31 -15.80
N VAL A 62 -10.67 -16.41 -15.28
CA VAL A 62 -10.01 -15.35 -14.50
C VAL A 62 -8.56 -15.17 -14.94
N GLY A 63 -7.99 -14.02 -14.63
CA GLY A 63 -6.55 -13.78 -14.67
C GLY A 63 -6.04 -13.48 -16.06
N ASP A 64 -6.27 -12.25 -16.51
CA ASP A 64 -5.66 -11.71 -17.73
C ASP A 64 -4.15 -11.56 -17.53
N LYS A 65 -3.37 -12.34 -18.27
CA LYS A 65 -1.91 -12.41 -18.11
C LYS A 65 -1.23 -11.09 -18.47
N ASP A 66 -1.79 -10.38 -19.44
CA ASP A 66 -1.29 -9.10 -19.92
C ASP A 66 -1.85 -7.93 -19.11
N GLY A 67 -2.96 -8.19 -18.41
CA GLY A 67 -3.69 -7.21 -17.64
C GLY A 67 -2.92 -6.59 -16.48
N ARG A 68 -2.90 -5.26 -16.44
CA ARG A 68 -2.44 -4.47 -15.29
C ARG A 68 -3.42 -3.35 -15.02
N ALA A 69 -3.71 -3.09 -13.76
CA ALA A 69 -4.51 -1.95 -13.35
C ALA A 69 -4.01 -1.34 -12.04
N LEU A 70 -4.34 -0.08 -11.82
CA LEU A 70 -4.10 0.64 -10.59
C LEU A 70 -5.44 1.23 -10.14
N VAL A 71 -5.76 1.03 -8.87
CA VAL A 71 -6.90 1.68 -8.23
C VAL A 71 -6.41 2.67 -7.18
N PHE A 72 -7.04 3.83 -7.12
CA PHE A 72 -7.02 4.72 -5.97
C PHE A 72 -8.44 4.87 -5.43
N LEU A 73 -8.59 4.87 -4.11
CA LEU A 73 -9.86 5.10 -3.43
C LEU A 73 -9.71 6.24 -2.43
N ARG A 74 -10.77 7.01 -2.24
CA ARG A 74 -10.93 7.97 -1.14
C ARG A 74 -12.23 7.67 -0.42
N VAL A 75 -12.15 7.38 0.87
CA VAL A 75 -13.30 7.26 1.77
C VAL A 75 -13.43 8.56 2.55
N ARG A 76 -14.61 9.22 2.48
CA ARG A 76 -14.96 10.37 3.31
C ARG A 76 -16.41 10.24 3.75
N GLY A 77 -16.63 10.00 5.04
CA GLY A 77 -17.98 9.73 5.54
C GLY A 77 -18.53 8.44 4.94
N ASP A 78 -19.65 8.52 4.22
CA ASP A 78 -20.28 7.39 3.52
C ASP A 78 -19.97 7.40 2.01
N GLU A 79 -19.11 8.30 1.55
CA GLU A 79 -18.74 8.40 0.14
C GLU A 79 -17.40 7.71 -0.13
N VAL A 80 -17.38 6.87 -1.17
CA VAL A 80 -16.17 6.27 -1.71
C VAL A 80 -15.96 6.78 -3.13
N ALA A 81 -14.96 7.62 -3.32
CA ALA A 81 -14.48 7.99 -4.65
C ALA A 81 -13.48 6.95 -5.14
N TYR A 82 -13.51 6.64 -6.43
CA TYR A 82 -12.62 5.68 -7.06
C TYR A 82 -11.99 6.25 -8.33
N ALA A 83 -10.75 5.84 -8.59
CA ALA A 83 -10.06 6.08 -9.84
C ALA A 83 -9.31 4.80 -10.25
N PHE A 84 -9.73 4.20 -11.37
CA PHE A 84 -9.03 3.08 -11.98
C PHE A 84 -8.29 3.55 -13.24
N THR A 85 -7.08 3.07 -13.41
CA THR A 85 -6.38 3.04 -14.70
C THR A 85 -6.04 1.60 -15.03
N PHE A 86 -6.10 1.24 -16.31
CA PHE A 86 -5.92 -0.14 -16.74
C PHE A 86 -5.31 -0.21 -18.14
N ARG A 87 -4.50 -1.25 -18.35
CA ARG A 87 -3.79 -1.54 -19.60
C ARG A 87 -3.68 -3.05 -19.81
N GLY A 88 -3.59 -3.47 -21.06
CA GLY A 88 -3.46 -4.89 -21.40
C GLY A 88 -4.69 -5.72 -21.06
N ILE A 89 -5.84 -5.08 -20.84
CA ILE A 89 -7.16 -5.73 -20.70
C ILE A 89 -8.16 -5.07 -21.65
N ALA A 90 -9.19 -5.81 -22.06
CA ALA A 90 -10.37 -5.22 -22.70
C ALA A 90 -11.06 -4.21 -21.75
N THR A 91 -11.91 -3.33 -22.30
CA THR A 91 -12.66 -2.36 -21.49
C THR A 91 -13.46 -3.07 -20.39
N PRO A 92 -13.27 -2.71 -19.10
CA PRO A 92 -13.94 -3.37 -18.00
C PRO A 92 -15.46 -3.29 -18.08
N THR A 93 -16.12 -4.42 -17.80
CA THR A 93 -17.57 -4.54 -17.72
C THR A 93 -18.09 -4.33 -16.30
N ALA A 94 -17.24 -4.56 -15.29
CA ALA A 94 -17.55 -4.32 -13.89
C ALA A 94 -16.28 -4.04 -13.07
N GLY A 95 -16.46 -3.33 -11.95
CA GLY A 95 -15.39 -3.03 -11.01
C GLY A 95 -15.92 -2.90 -9.60
N HIS A 96 -15.29 -3.58 -8.64
CA HIS A 96 -15.76 -3.62 -7.25
C HIS A 96 -14.61 -3.78 -6.24
N VAL A 97 -14.90 -3.52 -4.96
CA VAL A 97 -14.11 -4.01 -3.82
C VAL A 97 -14.80 -5.22 -3.19
N HIS A 98 -14.00 -6.24 -2.92
CA HIS A 98 -14.37 -7.44 -2.18
C HIS A 98 -13.72 -7.44 -0.80
N GLN A 99 -14.32 -8.16 0.15
CA GLN A 99 -13.70 -8.45 1.45
C GLN A 99 -13.10 -9.86 1.43
N GLY A 100 -11.79 -9.93 1.23
CA GLY A 100 -11.01 -11.16 1.24
C GLY A 100 -9.51 -10.87 1.38
N GLY A 101 -8.84 -11.67 2.20
CA GLY A 101 -7.39 -11.62 2.31
C GLY A 101 -6.71 -12.17 1.05
N ARG A 102 -5.39 -11.96 0.97
CA ARG A 102 -4.56 -12.46 -0.13
C ARG A 102 -4.77 -13.96 -0.39
N GLY A 103 -4.92 -14.32 -1.67
CA GLY A 103 -5.09 -15.71 -2.10
C GLY A 103 -6.46 -16.31 -1.77
N LYS A 104 -7.42 -15.52 -1.29
CA LYS A 104 -8.78 -15.97 -0.98
C LYS A 104 -9.81 -15.12 -1.71
N ASN A 105 -10.80 -15.76 -2.34
CA ASN A 105 -11.97 -15.04 -2.84
C ASN A 105 -12.86 -14.59 -1.68
N GLY A 106 -13.57 -13.49 -1.88
CA GLY A 106 -14.47 -12.91 -0.88
C GLY A 106 -15.70 -12.26 -1.52
N ASP A 107 -16.68 -11.91 -0.70
CA ASP A 107 -17.92 -11.28 -1.17
C ASP A 107 -17.65 -9.87 -1.72
N VAL A 108 -18.43 -9.48 -2.73
CA VAL A 108 -18.49 -8.08 -3.19
C VAL A 108 -19.08 -7.23 -2.06
N LYS A 109 -18.40 -6.16 -1.68
CA LYS A 109 -18.84 -5.22 -0.63
C LYS A 109 -19.09 -3.81 -1.14
N ILE A 110 -18.28 -3.33 -2.08
CA ILE A 110 -18.45 -1.98 -2.65
C ILE A 110 -18.46 -2.10 -4.16
N PRO A 111 -19.64 -2.11 -4.80
CA PRO A 111 -19.70 -2.07 -6.24
C PRO A 111 -19.51 -0.65 -6.79
N PHE A 112 -18.68 -0.48 -7.82
CA PHE A 112 -18.42 0.84 -8.43
C PHE A 112 -19.18 1.06 -9.72
N PHE A 113 -19.06 0.11 -10.64
CA PHE A 113 -19.75 0.12 -11.92
C PHE A 113 -20.01 -1.31 -12.39
N MET A 114 -21.08 -1.49 -13.15
CA MET A 114 -21.43 -2.76 -13.77
C MET A 114 -22.34 -2.50 -14.97
N SER A 115 -21.97 -3.04 -16.13
CA SER A 115 -22.89 -3.23 -17.25
C SER A 115 -23.94 -4.26 -16.82
N SER A 116 -25.06 -3.82 -16.24
CA SER A 116 -26.23 -4.63 -15.76
C SER A 116 -26.41 -5.98 -16.50
N ALA A 117 -26.63 -7.14 -15.87
CA ALA A 117 -27.45 -7.45 -14.70
C ALA A 117 -26.85 -8.58 -13.84
N SER A 118 -26.66 -8.35 -12.55
CA SER A 118 -26.64 -9.42 -11.53
C SER A 118 -27.06 -8.84 -10.18
N SER A 119 -27.59 -9.69 -9.30
CA SER A 119 -28.36 -9.40 -8.09
C SER A 119 -27.61 -8.70 -6.94
N ALA A 120 -26.54 -7.95 -7.21
CA ALA A 120 -25.85 -7.14 -6.20
C ALA A 120 -26.69 -5.89 -5.87
N PRO A 121 -27.22 -5.74 -4.64
CA PRO A 121 -27.93 -4.52 -4.27
C PRO A 121 -26.94 -3.34 -4.24
N SER A 122 -27.33 -2.19 -4.78
CA SER A 122 -26.69 -0.86 -4.65
C SER A 122 -25.51 -0.45 -5.56
N ALA A 123 -25.14 -1.21 -6.60
CA ALA A 123 -24.27 -0.65 -7.65
C ALA A 123 -25.00 0.51 -8.36
N PRO A 124 -24.45 1.73 -8.50
CA PRO A 124 -25.04 2.70 -9.41
C PRO A 124 -25.01 2.08 -10.81
N SER A 125 -26.21 1.85 -11.36
CA SER A 125 -26.40 1.37 -12.73
C SER A 125 -25.65 2.31 -13.66
N THR A 126 -24.46 1.89 -14.06
CA THR A 126 -23.58 2.63 -14.94
C THR A 126 -23.54 1.81 -16.21
N SER A 127 -24.07 2.39 -17.28
CA SER A 127 -23.97 1.82 -18.62
C SER A 127 -22.55 1.33 -18.88
N LYS A 128 -22.41 0.20 -19.61
CA LYS A 128 -21.13 -0.33 -20.06
C LYS A 128 -20.16 0.80 -20.39
N LEU A 129 -18.94 0.74 -19.87
CA LEU A 129 -17.91 1.71 -20.22
C LEU A 129 -17.73 1.73 -21.75
N PRO A 130 -17.62 2.91 -22.39
CA PRO A 130 -17.36 2.99 -23.82
C PRO A 130 -16.09 2.21 -24.18
N ASP A 131 -16.15 1.47 -25.29
CA ASP A 131 -15.01 0.68 -25.74
C ASP A 131 -13.78 1.57 -25.99
N GLY A 132 -12.59 1.05 -25.68
CA GLY A 132 -11.31 1.75 -25.85
C GLY A 132 -10.93 2.69 -24.70
N ARG A 133 -11.75 2.79 -23.64
CA ARG A 133 -11.34 3.43 -22.37
C ARG A 133 -10.14 2.72 -21.75
N THR A 134 -9.30 3.48 -21.06
CA THR A 134 -8.14 3.00 -20.26
C THR A 134 -8.18 3.48 -18.82
N SER A 135 -9.23 4.24 -18.45
CA SER A 135 -9.46 4.71 -17.09
C SER A 135 -10.95 4.97 -16.85
N VAL A 136 -11.33 4.96 -15.57
CA VAL A 136 -12.65 5.35 -15.08
C VAL A 136 -12.54 5.94 -13.69
N THR A 137 -13.27 7.02 -13.45
CA THR A 137 -13.40 7.66 -12.14
C THR A 137 -14.88 7.80 -11.78
N GLY A 138 -15.18 7.85 -10.49
CA GLY A 138 -16.55 8.05 -10.02
C GLY A 138 -16.66 8.05 -8.50
N THR A 139 -17.89 8.17 -8.01
CA THR A 139 -18.20 8.11 -6.57
C THR A 139 -19.39 7.18 -6.34
N VAL A 140 -19.39 6.52 -5.19
CA VAL A 140 -20.52 5.70 -4.71
C VAL A 140 -20.82 6.03 -3.25
N LYS A 141 -22.06 5.84 -2.82
CA LYS A 141 -22.47 5.90 -1.42
C LYS A 141 -22.47 4.51 -0.81
N VAL A 142 -21.80 4.36 0.33
CA VAL A 142 -21.68 3.13 1.11
C VAL A 142 -22.24 3.41 2.51
N PRO A 143 -23.52 3.12 2.77
CA PRO A 143 -24.16 3.41 4.06
C PRO A 143 -23.65 2.50 5.19
N ASP A 144 -23.05 1.36 4.87
CA ASP A 144 -22.47 0.43 5.83
C ASP A 144 -21.18 1.02 6.45
N ARG A 145 -21.33 1.58 7.65
CA ARG A 145 -20.23 2.21 8.40
C ARG A 145 -19.24 1.21 8.97
N GLU A 146 -19.69 0.01 9.32
CA GLU A 146 -18.83 -1.05 9.85
C GLU A 146 -17.91 -1.60 8.77
N LEU A 147 -18.42 -1.75 7.56
CA LEU A 147 -17.63 -2.07 6.37
C LEU A 147 -16.53 -1.03 6.12
N LEU A 148 -16.87 0.26 6.11
CA LEU A 148 -15.89 1.33 5.88
C LEU A 148 -14.84 1.43 7.00
N ALA A 149 -15.24 1.19 8.25
CA ALA A 149 -14.33 1.11 9.39
C ALA A 149 -13.39 -0.10 9.26
N SER A 150 -13.89 -1.25 8.81
CA SER A 150 -13.10 -2.45 8.56
C SER A 150 -12.10 -2.24 7.42
N LEU A 151 -12.52 -1.61 6.31
CA LEU A 151 -11.64 -1.24 5.20
C LEU A 151 -10.52 -0.30 5.67
N THR A 152 -10.85 0.67 6.55
CA THR A 152 -9.89 1.64 7.06
C THR A 152 -8.86 1.05 8.02
N SER A 153 -9.29 0.13 8.89
CA SER A 153 -8.43 -0.49 9.91
C SER A 153 -7.63 -1.68 9.39
N ALA A 154 -8.15 -2.42 8.42
CA ALA A 154 -7.53 -3.63 7.88
C ALA A 154 -7.65 -3.69 6.34
N PRO A 155 -7.07 -2.72 5.61
CA PRO A 155 -7.21 -2.65 4.14
C PRO A 155 -6.66 -3.88 3.41
N GLY A 156 -5.65 -4.54 3.97
CA GLY A 156 -5.11 -5.79 3.43
C GLY A 156 -6.10 -6.97 3.47
N GLY A 157 -7.24 -6.84 4.16
CA GLY A 157 -8.38 -7.76 4.11
C GLY A 157 -9.35 -7.49 2.96
N PHE A 158 -9.06 -6.52 2.10
CA PHE A 158 -9.89 -6.13 0.97
C PHE A 158 -9.07 -6.11 -0.32
N TYR A 159 -9.75 -6.35 -1.44
CA TYR A 159 -9.16 -6.24 -2.77
C TYR A 159 -10.11 -5.59 -3.76
N ALA A 160 -9.54 -4.87 -4.71
CA ALA A 160 -10.28 -4.43 -5.88
C ALA A 160 -10.18 -5.48 -6.99
N ASN A 161 -11.21 -5.52 -7.83
CA ASN A 161 -11.27 -6.36 -9.02
C ASN A 161 -11.85 -5.60 -10.21
N LEU A 162 -11.34 -5.87 -11.41
CA LEU A 162 -11.96 -5.45 -12.66
C LEU A 162 -12.27 -6.69 -13.50
N HIS A 163 -13.46 -6.73 -14.08
CA HIS A 163 -13.94 -7.81 -14.93
C HIS A 163 -14.00 -7.35 -16.38
N THR A 164 -13.79 -8.27 -17.32
CA THR A 164 -14.00 -8.02 -18.76
C THR A 164 -14.92 -9.08 -19.34
N GLY A 165 -15.30 -8.94 -20.62
CA GLY A 165 -16.06 -9.98 -21.31
C GLY A 165 -15.27 -11.30 -21.44
N GLU A 166 -13.95 -11.22 -21.60
CA GLU A 166 -13.06 -12.39 -21.70
C GLU A 166 -12.82 -13.06 -20.34
N PHE A 167 -12.70 -12.26 -19.28
CA PHE A 167 -12.47 -12.72 -17.91
C PHE A 167 -13.62 -12.31 -16.99
N PRO A 168 -14.81 -12.94 -17.11
CA PRO A 168 -15.98 -12.56 -16.34
C PRO A 168 -15.83 -12.88 -14.84
N GLY A 169 -14.95 -13.81 -14.45
CA GLY A 169 -14.64 -14.08 -13.05
C GLY A 169 -13.69 -13.07 -12.40
N GLY A 170 -13.04 -12.23 -13.22
CA GLY A 170 -12.04 -11.25 -12.79
C GLY A 170 -10.85 -11.23 -13.75
N ALA A 171 -10.62 -10.10 -14.40
CA ALA A 171 -9.47 -9.90 -15.30
C ALA A 171 -8.20 -9.57 -14.51
N VAL A 172 -8.32 -8.66 -13.54
CA VAL A 172 -7.21 -8.20 -12.70
C VAL A 172 -7.67 -7.95 -11.27
N ARG A 173 -6.84 -8.35 -10.31
CA ARG A 173 -7.08 -8.25 -8.87
C ARG A 173 -5.89 -7.59 -8.17
N GLY A 174 -6.14 -6.85 -7.08
CA GLY A 174 -5.07 -6.36 -6.19
C GLY A 174 -5.59 -6.02 -4.80
N GLN A 175 -4.82 -6.39 -3.76
CA GLN A 175 -5.15 -6.00 -2.37
C GLN A 175 -5.04 -4.48 -2.19
N LEU A 176 -5.83 -3.95 -1.25
CA LEU A 176 -5.82 -2.53 -0.93
C LEU A 176 -4.79 -2.21 0.16
N HIS A 177 -4.14 -1.07 -0.01
CA HIS A 177 -3.16 -0.50 0.91
C HIS A 177 -3.60 0.91 1.26
N ARG A 178 -3.59 1.26 2.55
CA ARG A 178 -3.84 2.63 2.99
C ARG A 178 -2.63 3.49 2.62
N LEU A 179 -2.88 4.65 2.05
CA LEU A 179 -1.84 5.64 1.77
C LEU A 179 -1.51 6.43 3.03
N ALA A 180 -0.23 6.80 3.20
CA ALA A 180 0.23 7.60 4.32
C ALA A 180 -0.17 9.07 4.20
N ALA A 181 -0.31 9.59 2.98
CA ALA A 181 -0.66 10.98 2.72
C ALA A 181 -2.00 11.14 1.99
N PRO A 182 -2.72 12.26 2.20
CA PRO A 182 -3.82 12.65 1.35
C PRO A 182 -3.37 12.83 -0.11
N VAL A 183 -4.22 12.42 -1.04
CA VAL A 183 -3.96 12.58 -2.47
C VAL A 183 -5.11 13.29 -3.18
N ASP A 184 -4.80 14.03 -4.24
CA ASP A 184 -5.81 14.53 -5.16
C ASP A 184 -6.19 13.42 -6.15
N MET A 185 -7.47 13.04 -6.17
CA MET A 185 -7.96 11.90 -6.97
C MET A 185 -7.73 12.08 -8.47
N ASP A 186 -7.83 13.31 -8.96
CA ASP A 186 -7.59 13.64 -10.37
C ASP A 186 -6.12 13.55 -10.73
N THR A 187 -5.24 13.98 -9.82
CA THR A 187 -3.78 13.92 -9.99
C THR A 187 -3.31 12.48 -10.00
N VAL A 188 -3.74 11.64 -9.05
CA VAL A 188 -3.35 10.22 -9.03
C VAL A 188 -3.92 9.44 -10.21
N ALA A 189 -5.12 9.79 -10.70
CA ALA A 189 -5.69 9.18 -11.90
C ALA A 189 -4.90 9.47 -13.18
N ARG A 190 -4.20 10.61 -13.24
CA ARG A 190 -3.44 11.04 -14.44
C ARG A 190 -1.94 10.76 -14.34
N ARG A 191 -1.38 10.85 -13.14
CA ARG A 191 0.07 10.83 -12.89
C ARG A 191 0.51 9.69 -11.98
N GLY A 192 -0.39 9.09 -11.21
CA GLY A 192 -0.10 7.87 -10.46
C GLY A 192 0.09 6.69 -11.42
N PHE A 193 1.15 5.91 -11.22
CA PHE A 193 1.43 4.79 -12.11
C PHE A 193 2.09 3.61 -11.40
N GLN A 194 1.94 2.43 -12.01
CA GLN A 194 2.55 1.19 -11.59
C GLN A 194 3.68 0.79 -12.54
N ALA A 195 4.85 0.46 -11.98
CA ALA A 195 5.95 -0.19 -12.69
C ALA A 195 6.38 -1.49 -12.00
N SER A 196 6.23 -2.62 -12.71
CA SER A 196 6.66 -3.93 -12.23
C SER A 196 8.16 -4.11 -12.39
N VAL A 197 8.77 -4.88 -11.48
CA VAL A 197 10.16 -5.37 -11.62
C VAL A 197 10.23 -6.31 -12.83
N VAL A 198 11.05 -5.94 -13.83
CA VAL A 198 11.33 -6.76 -15.01
C VAL A 198 12.51 -7.69 -14.73
N ARG A 199 13.50 -7.21 -14.00
CA ARG A 199 14.66 -7.96 -13.51
C ARG A 199 15.04 -7.40 -12.17
N GLY A 200 15.14 -8.22 -11.12
CA GLY A 200 15.46 -7.74 -9.79
C GLY A 200 16.06 -8.79 -8.87
N SER A 201 17.04 -8.37 -8.08
CA SER A 201 17.59 -9.14 -6.98
C SER A 201 17.76 -8.27 -5.73
N GLN A 202 17.37 -8.82 -4.58
CA GLN A 202 17.77 -8.29 -3.28
C GLN A 202 19.22 -8.71 -3.03
N VAL A 203 20.08 -7.76 -2.69
CA VAL A 203 21.51 -8.01 -2.45
C VAL A 203 21.77 -7.93 -0.95
N TYR A 204 22.26 -9.04 -0.41
CA TYR A 204 22.58 -9.21 0.99
C TYR A 204 24.09 -9.34 1.19
N ALA A 205 24.59 -8.75 2.26
CA ALA A 205 25.93 -9.01 2.77
C ALA A 205 25.82 -9.69 4.13
N CYS A 206 26.63 -10.71 4.35
CA CYS A 206 26.79 -11.31 5.65
C CYS A 206 27.60 -10.36 6.53
N VAL A 207 27.01 -9.93 7.64
CA VAL A 207 27.64 -9.03 8.60
C VAL A 207 27.60 -9.66 9.99
N LYS A 208 28.61 -9.33 10.79
CA LYS A 208 28.66 -9.71 12.20
C LYS A 208 27.57 -8.94 12.96
N GLN A 209 26.75 -9.67 13.69
CA GLN A 209 25.66 -9.14 14.50
C GLN A 209 26.16 -8.76 15.90
N PRO A 210 25.43 -7.92 16.65
CA PRO A 210 25.82 -7.48 17.99
C PRO A 210 26.01 -8.64 19.00
N ASP A 211 25.29 -9.74 18.82
CA ASP A 211 25.38 -10.96 19.63
C ASP A 211 26.60 -11.85 19.28
N GLY A 212 27.43 -11.42 18.32
CA GLY A 212 28.59 -12.17 17.84
C GLY A 212 28.29 -13.19 16.74
N SER A 213 27.02 -13.45 16.42
CA SER A 213 26.61 -14.26 15.29
C SER A 213 26.87 -13.54 13.96
N ALA A 214 26.67 -14.24 12.83
CA ALA A 214 26.77 -13.65 11.51
C ALA A 214 25.48 -13.94 10.73
N ALA A 215 24.91 -12.91 10.12
CA ALA A 215 23.65 -13.01 9.39
C ALA A 215 23.64 -12.11 8.16
N PHE A 216 22.91 -12.53 7.14
CA PHE A 216 22.67 -11.72 5.94
C PHE A 216 21.81 -10.50 6.29
N THR A 217 22.35 -9.33 6.03
CA THR A 217 21.67 -8.04 6.16
C THR A 217 21.53 -7.41 4.78
N GLN A 218 20.43 -6.70 4.54
CA GLN A 218 20.20 -6.03 3.27
C GLN A 218 21.33 -5.03 3.00
N GLU A 219 22.08 -5.25 1.93
CA GLU A 219 23.16 -4.37 1.51
C GLU A 219 22.71 -3.45 0.38
N ASN A 220 22.01 -3.98 -0.62
CA ASN A 220 21.57 -3.21 -1.78
C ASN A 220 20.37 -3.90 -2.46
N VAL A 221 19.86 -3.30 -3.51
CA VAL A 221 18.97 -3.92 -4.50
C VAL A 221 19.54 -3.64 -5.88
N SER A 222 19.41 -4.59 -6.79
CA SER A 222 19.71 -4.38 -8.20
C SER A 222 18.46 -4.74 -8.99
N ALA A 223 17.71 -3.73 -9.41
CA ALA A 223 16.49 -3.96 -10.17
C ALA A 223 16.30 -2.94 -11.30
N ALA A 224 15.68 -3.42 -12.38
CA ALA A 224 15.14 -2.63 -13.47
C ALA A 224 13.63 -2.87 -13.53
N LEU A 225 12.87 -1.79 -13.42
CA LEU A 225 11.42 -1.81 -13.51
C LEU A 225 10.99 -1.45 -14.94
N GLY A 226 9.70 -1.63 -15.24
CA GLY A 226 9.09 -1.13 -16.46
C GLY A 226 9.43 0.35 -16.71
N GLY A 227 9.59 0.73 -17.98
CA GLY A 227 10.06 2.08 -18.35
C GLY A 227 11.56 2.31 -18.11
N ASN A 228 12.34 1.24 -17.90
CA ASN A 228 13.78 1.30 -17.61
C ASN A 228 14.14 2.13 -16.37
N ILE A 229 13.25 2.14 -15.37
CA ILE A 229 13.53 2.77 -14.09
C ILE A 229 14.53 1.88 -13.33
N ALA A 230 15.70 2.40 -13.05
CA ALA A 230 16.71 1.72 -12.24
C ALA A 230 16.37 1.86 -10.75
N HIS A 231 16.42 0.77 -10.01
CA HIS A 231 16.21 0.73 -8.57
C HIS A 231 17.43 0.14 -7.86
N SER A 232 17.99 0.93 -6.94
CA SER A 232 19.16 0.60 -6.13
C SER A 232 19.09 1.32 -4.79
N PHE A 233 20.05 1.12 -3.90
CA PHE A 233 20.27 2.01 -2.77
C PHE A 233 21.28 3.10 -3.15
N VAL A 234 21.16 4.29 -2.57
CA VAL A 234 22.09 5.42 -2.80
C VAL A 234 23.53 5.05 -2.45
N ARG A 235 23.69 4.24 -1.41
CA ARG A 235 24.93 3.61 -0.96
C ARG A 235 24.58 2.28 -0.28
N PRO A 236 25.52 1.34 -0.07
CA PRO A 236 25.25 0.12 0.67
C PRO A 236 24.58 0.39 2.03
N GLY A 237 23.45 -0.27 2.28
CA GLY A 237 22.61 -0.09 3.48
C GLY A 237 21.90 1.26 3.59
N GLY A 238 21.96 2.10 2.55
CA GLY A 238 21.35 3.43 2.51
C GLY A 238 19.89 3.43 2.07
N ALA A 239 19.36 4.63 1.81
CA ALA A 239 17.99 4.78 1.32
C ALA A 239 17.82 4.14 -0.07
N PRO A 240 16.70 3.45 -0.33
CA PRO A 240 16.32 3.04 -1.68
C PRO A 240 16.14 4.26 -2.58
N GLN A 241 16.42 4.08 -3.86
CA GLN A 241 16.31 5.08 -4.90
C GLN A 241 15.72 4.48 -6.18
N TRP A 242 14.96 5.29 -6.91
CA TRP A 242 14.49 5.00 -8.26
C TRP A 242 14.93 6.13 -9.18
N LYS A 243 15.51 5.79 -10.33
CA LYS A 243 15.97 6.74 -11.35
C LYS A 243 15.36 6.37 -12.70
N ALA A 244 14.65 7.30 -13.30
CA ALA A 244 14.11 7.14 -14.65
C ALA A 244 15.10 7.64 -15.72
N PRO A 245 14.98 7.18 -16.98
CA PRO A 245 15.85 7.63 -18.08
C PRO A 245 15.79 9.13 -18.37
N ASP A 246 14.70 9.81 -18.01
CA ASP A 246 14.54 11.26 -18.19
C ASP A 246 15.28 12.10 -17.13
N GLY A 247 16.02 11.45 -16.22
CA GLY A 247 16.79 12.10 -15.16
C GLY A 247 15.98 12.41 -13.89
N SER A 248 14.67 12.21 -13.90
CA SER A 248 13.86 12.28 -12.67
C SER A 248 14.21 11.10 -11.75
N ALA A 249 14.23 11.36 -10.44
CA ALA A 249 14.58 10.35 -9.45
C ALA A 249 14.00 10.69 -8.08
N VAL A 250 13.72 9.65 -7.29
CA VAL A 250 13.29 9.77 -5.89
C VAL A 250 14.04 8.78 -5.00
N THR A 251 14.29 9.16 -3.75
CA THR A 251 14.68 8.24 -2.67
C THR A 251 13.48 7.93 -1.79
N GLY A 252 13.47 6.77 -1.14
CA GLY A 252 12.40 6.36 -0.23
C GLY A 252 12.86 6.23 1.21
N GLU A 253 12.00 6.62 2.14
CA GLU A 253 12.08 6.33 3.58
C GLU A 253 10.92 5.41 3.95
N VAL A 254 11.20 4.24 4.51
CA VAL A 254 10.14 3.27 4.85
C VAL A 254 9.31 3.81 6.01
N THR A 255 8.01 3.99 5.79
CA THR A 255 7.03 4.45 6.78
C THR A 255 6.24 3.30 7.38
N ASP A 256 5.94 2.29 6.59
CA ASP A 256 5.25 1.08 7.05
C ASP A 256 5.75 -0.19 6.35
N LYS A 257 5.54 -1.34 7.00
CA LYS A 257 5.92 -2.67 6.52
C LYS A 257 4.81 -3.68 6.78
N ALA A 258 4.32 -4.30 5.70
CA ALA A 258 3.35 -5.39 5.80
C ALA A 258 4.00 -6.73 5.40
N PRO A 259 3.82 -7.81 6.18
CA PRO A 259 4.29 -9.14 5.79
C PRO A 259 3.52 -9.65 4.57
N ASN A 260 4.22 -10.30 3.62
CA ASN A 260 3.62 -10.83 2.39
C ASN A 260 3.71 -12.37 2.27
N GLY A 261 3.54 -13.05 3.40
CA GLY A 261 3.68 -14.51 3.49
C GLY A 261 5.14 -15.00 3.49
N ALA A 262 5.32 -16.28 3.79
CA ALA A 262 6.64 -16.89 3.86
C ALA A 262 7.30 -16.93 2.48
N GLY A 263 8.62 -16.69 2.44
CA GLY A 263 9.41 -16.70 1.20
C GLY A 263 9.37 -15.40 0.40
N ASN A 264 8.57 -14.40 0.81
CA ASN A 264 8.49 -13.11 0.15
C ASN A 264 9.00 -11.99 1.06
N ILE A 265 9.75 -11.05 0.50
CA ILE A 265 10.08 -9.81 1.23
C ILE A 265 8.82 -9.02 1.58
N PRO A 266 8.81 -8.24 2.68
CA PRO A 266 7.64 -7.43 3.04
C PRO A 266 7.22 -6.46 1.95
N GLU A 267 5.93 -6.18 1.88
CA GLU A 267 5.42 -5.01 1.19
C GLU A 267 5.77 -3.76 2.00
N LEU A 268 6.04 -2.66 1.31
CA LEU A 268 6.50 -1.42 1.94
C LEU A 268 5.62 -0.26 1.50
N ASP A 269 5.34 0.62 2.44
CA ASP A 269 5.03 2.00 2.15
C ASP A 269 6.28 2.85 2.42
N LEU A 270 6.60 3.74 1.49
CA LEU A 270 7.73 4.63 1.58
C LEU A 270 7.34 6.07 1.26
N LYS A 271 7.69 6.99 2.16
CA LYS A 271 7.72 8.41 1.85
C LYS A 271 8.82 8.70 0.82
N ALA A 272 8.46 9.33 -0.29
CA ALA A 272 9.37 9.65 -1.36
C ALA A 272 9.92 11.08 -1.23
N THR A 273 11.22 11.24 -1.52
CA THR A 273 11.89 12.53 -1.61
C THR A 273 12.56 12.65 -2.96
N ARG A 274 12.27 13.73 -3.70
CA ARG A 274 12.91 14.02 -4.98
C ARG A 274 14.42 14.11 -4.82
N SER A 275 15.15 13.40 -5.67
CA SER A 275 16.61 13.33 -5.69
C SER A 275 17.23 13.52 -7.08
N GLY A 276 16.40 13.71 -8.11
CA GLY A 276 16.80 13.97 -9.49
C GLY A 276 16.15 15.24 -10.04
N ALA A 277 15.94 15.26 -11.36
CA ALA A 277 15.30 16.38 -12.05
C ALA A 277 13.94 16.77 -11.44
N ASP A 278 13.62 18.06 -11.51
CA ASP A 278 12.37 18.66 -11.03
C ASP A 278 11.17 18.47 -11.97
N LYS A 279 11.42 17.88 -13.14
CA LYS A 279 10.44 17.45 -14.14
C LYS A 279 10.75 16.02 -14.58
N GLY A 280 9.74 15.33 -15.08
CA GLY A 280 9.85 13.95 -15.55
C GLY A 280 8.97 12.99 -14.77
N LEU A 281 9.05 11.71 -15.12
CA LEU A 281 8.19 10.62 -14.68
C LEU A 281 8.09 10.51 -13.15
N LEU A 282 9.20 10.68 -12.45
CA LEU A 282 9.29 10.53 -10.98
C LEU A 282 9.28 11.86 -10.24
N ALA A 283 9.19 13.00 -10.94
CA ALA A 283 9.44 14.30 -10.32
C ALA A 283 8.42 14.66 -9.25
N ASP A 284 7.17 14.25 -9.41
CA ASP A 284 6.09 14.61 -8.47
C ASP A 284 5.84 13.55 -7.41
N THR A 285 6.48 12.37 -7.48
CA THR A 285 6.24 11.28 -6.54
C THR A 285 6.50 11.70 -5.09
N ARG A 286 5.48 11.52 -4.23
CA ARG A 286 5.50 11.77 -2.79
C ARG A 286 5.47 10.50 -1.95
N GLU A 287 4.95 9.42 -2.51
CA GLU A 287 4.85 8.12 -1.86
C GLU A 287 5.14 7.00 -2.87
N VAL A 288 5.83 5.95 -2.42
CA VAL A 288 6.14 4.77 -3.22
C VAL A 288 5.68 3.54 -2.46
N LEU A 289 4.77 2.77 -3.04
CA LEU A 289 4.40 1.47 -2.51
C LEU A 289 5.19 0.38 -3.21
N ARG A 290 5.72 -0.57 -2.45
CA ARG A 290 6.24 -1.85 -2.97
C ARG A 290 5.24 -2.95 -2.63
N LEU A 291 4.51 -3.40 -3.64
CA LEU A 291 3.40 -4.35 -3.54
C LEU A 291 3.72 -5.64 -4.29
N ASN A 292 2.89 -6.67 -4.08
CA ASN A 292 2.89 -7.93 -4.84
C ASN A 292 4.26 -8.61 -4.88
N THR A 293 4.99 -8.56 -3.77
CA THR A 293 6.35 -9.09 -3.70
C THR A 293 6.35 -10.62 -3.82
N ARG A 294 7.29 -11.17 -4.59
CA ARG A 294 7.57 -12.60 -4.62
C ARG A 294 9.08 -12.85 -4.51
N GLY A 295 9.48 -13.74 -3.63
CA GLY A 295 10.89 -14.05 -3.41
C GLY A 295 11.65 -12.94 -2.69
N GLY A 296 12.97 -12.92 -2.90
CA GLY A 296 13.88 -11.91 -2.38
C GLY A 296 14.28 -12.05 -0.91
N VAL A 297 13.76 -13.02 -0.16
CA VAL A 297 14.10 -13.18 1.27
C VAL A 297 15.58 -13.51 1.45
N ALA A 298 16.21 -12.94 2.48
CA ALA A 298 17.59 -13.23 2.83
C ALA A 298 17.83 -14.74 2.97
N PRO A 299 18.98 -15.28 2.50
CA PRO A 299 19.28 -16.68 2.70
C PRO A 299 19.26 -17.06 4.18
N ALA A 300 18.67 -18.21 4.50
CA ALA A 300 18.64 -18.74 5.86
C ALA A 300 19.99 -19.40 6.21
N GLY A 301 20.23 -19.57 7.52
CA GLY A 301 21.41 -20.25 8.05
C GLY A 301 22.59 -19.33 8.35
N THR A 302 23.70 -19.94 8.76
CA THR A 302 24.95 -19.23 9.06
C THR A 302 25.63 -18.79 7.78
N CYS A 303 26.30 -17.64 7.81
CA CYS A 303 27.08 -17.13 6.71
C CYS A 303 28.45 -16.64 7.20
N THR A 304 29.41 -16.48 6.27
CA THR A 304 30.73 -15.93 6.60
C THR A 304 30.73 -14.42 6.38
N PRO A 305 31.14 -13.58 7.36
CA PRO A 305 31.22 -12.13 7.16
C PRO A 305 31.97 -11.75 5.88
N GLY A 306 31.37 -10.86 5.08
CA GLY A 306 31.87 -10.48 3.75
C GLY A 306 31.31 -11.31 2.59
N GLN A 307 30.67 -12.46 2.86
CA GLN A 307 29.92 -13.20 1.86
C GLN A 307 28.73 -12.37 1.36
N ARG A 308 28.49 -12.39 0.05
CA ARG A 308 27.34 -11.75 -0.59
C ARG A 308 26.39 -12.76 -1.19
N ALA A 309 25.11 -12.42 -1.22
CA ALA A 309 24.06 -13.19 -1.88
C ALA A 309 23.13 -12.25 -2.65
N ALA A 310 22.82 -12.62 -3.90
CA ALA A 310 21.79 -11.95 -4.68
C ALA A 310 20.59 -12.90 -4.80
N VAL A 311 19.45 -12.52 -4.22
CA VAL A 311 18.23 -13.32 -4.22
C VAL A 311 17.22 -12.71 -5.17
N PRO A 312 16.82 -13.41 -6.25
CA PRO A 312 15.84 -12.90 -7.20
C PRO A 312 14.51 -12.54 -6.53
N TYR A 313 13.87 -11.47 -7.02
CA TYR A 313 12.53 -11.08 -6.58
C TYR A 313 11.73 -10.41 -7.69
N THR A 314 10.41 -10.46 -7.58
CA THR A 314 9.49 -9.60 -8.34
C THR A 314 8.68 -8.74 -7.37
N ALA A 315 8.23 -7.58 -7.84
CA ALA A 315 7.31 -6.69 -7.11
C ALA A 315 6.67 -5.72 -8.10
N ASP A 316 5.57 -5.11 -7.68
CA ASP A 316 5.01 -3.92 -8.29
C ASP A 316 5.37 -2.69 -7.47
N TYR A 317 5.87 -1.65 -8.13
CA TYR A 317 6.03 -0.35 -7.50
C TYR A 317 4.94 0.60 -7.97
N VAL A 318 4.23 1.22 -7.03
CA VAL A 318 3.26 2.28 -7.31
C VAL A 318 3.88 3.60 -6.91
N PHE A 319 3.98 4.53 -7.86
CA PHE A 319 4.48 5.89 -7.64
C PHE A 319 3.29 6.84 -7.52
N VAL A 320 3.10 7.40 -6.32
CA VAL A 320 1.96 8.25 -5.98
C VAL A 320 2.43 9.72 -5.93
N PRO A 321 1.88 10.62 -6.78
CA PRO A 321 2.23 12.04 -6.84
C PRO A 321 1.61 12.89 -5.72
#